data_AF-A0A6N2KWH7-F1
#
_entry.id   AF-A0A6N2KWH7-F1
#
_cell.length_a   1.000
_cell.length_b   1.000
_cell.length_c   1.000
_cell.angle_alpha   90.00
_cell.angle_beta   90.00
_cell.angle_gamma   90.00
#
_symmetry.space_group_name_H-M   'P 1'
#
loop_
_entity.id
_entity.type
_entity.pdbx_description
1 polymer ?
#
loop_
_entity_poly.entity_id
_entity_poly.type
_entity_poly.pdbx_seq_one_letter_code
_entity_poly.pdbx_strand_id
1 'polypeptide(L)'
;MARLVTTYPTPRVLKAGTSLEVISLNKLSSSLEQLLVDSTCDYSDADIVVEGTTVGVHRCILGARSKFFYDLFRREKGSSEKEGKPKYCMSDLLPYGKVGYEAFLIFLSYLYTGKLKPSPMEVSTCVDNVCGHEACSPVISFAVELMYASSIFQVPELVSLFQRRLQNFVGKALVEDMIPILVVAFHCQLTQLVTQCVDRIARSDLDNISIEKELPHDVAVEIKQLRRKSSSDEENNTEAVDALREKRIKRIHMALDSDDVELVRLLLTESDITLNDANALHYAASYCDLKVVSEVLSLGLADVNLRNSRGYTVLHIAAMRKEPSVIMSMLAKGASALDLTSDGQSAVSICRRLTRPKDYHAKTEQGQEANKDRLCIDILEREMRRNPMAGSASITSHTMIDDLHMKLLYLENRVAFARLFFPAEAKLAMDTAHAATASEFTGLAASKGSNGNLREVDLNETPVMQNKRLRSRMEALMKTVEVGRRYFPNCSEVLDKFMEDDLPDLFYLEKGTPDEQRIKRTRFMELKEDVQRAFTKDKAEINRSGLSSSSSSSSLKDGISNKLRKL
;
A
#
# COMPACT_ATOMS: atom_id res chain seq x y z
N MET A 1 37.64 -24.58 -65.56
CA MET A 1 36.47 -23.79 -65.98
C MET A 1 35.22 -24.65 -65.88
N ALA A 2 34.38 -24.43 -64.86
CA ALA A 2 32.95 -24.76 -64.86
C ALA A 2 32.35 -24.18 -63.56
N ARG A 3 31.67 -23.04 -63.68
CA ARG A 3 30.86 -22.47 -62.60
C ARG A 3 29.54 -23.24 -62.54
N LEU A 4 29.28 -23.92 -61.43
CA LEU A 4 27.98 -24.51 -61.12
C LEU A 4 27.01 -23.40 -60.69
N VAL A 5 25.93 -23.26 -61.45
CA VAL A 5 24.81 -22.35 -61.19
C VAL A 5 23.97 -22.96 -60.07
N THR A 6 23.92 -22.31 -58.91
CA THR A 6 22.96 -22.61 -57.85
C THR A 6 21.61 -21.98 -58.20
N THR A 7 20.62 -22.80 -58.54
CA THR A 7 19.22 -22.40 -58.67
C THR A 7 18.61 -22.19 -57.28
N TYR A 8 18.27 -20.96 -56.93
CA TYR A 8 17.44 -20.65 -55.77
C TYR A 8 15.99 -21.12 -56.01
N PRO A 9 15.31 -21.74 -55.04
CA PRO A 9 13.88 -22.01 -55.15
C PRO A 9 13.11 -20.69 -55.05
N THR A 10 12.24 -20.45 -56.04
CA THR A 10 11.27 -19.36 -56.07
C THR A 10 10.40 -19.33 -54.80
N PRO A 11 10.12 -18.15 -54.22
CA PRO A 11 9.22 -18.04 -53.08
C PRO A 11 7.79 -18.42 -53.50
N ARG A 12 7.18 -19.35 -52.75
CA ARG A 12 5.75 -19.67 -52.86
C ARG A 12 4.94 -18.39 -52.64
N VAL A 13 4.16 -18.01 -53.64
CA VAL A 13 3.14 -16.96 -53.56
C VAL A 13 2.16 -17.34 -52.43
N LEU A 14 2.23 -16.62 -51.31
CA LEU A 14 1.21 -16.65 -50.26
C LEU A 14 -0.09 -16.09 -50.85
N LYS A 15 -1.15 -16.89 -50.80
CA LYS A 15 -2.47 -16.64 -51.38
C LYS A 15 -3.05 -15.29 -50.90
N ALA A 16 -3.34 -14.36 -51.81
CA ALA A 16 -4.05 -13.12 -51.50
C ALA A 16 -5.44 -13.34 -50.83
N GLY A 17 -6.03 -14.53 -50.97
CA GLY A 17 -7.31 -14.91 -50.35
C GLY A 17 -7.28 -14.96 -48.81
N THR A 18 -6.15 -15.30 -48.18
CA THR A 18 -6.06 -15.30 -46.70
C THR A 18 -6.06 -13.88 -46.12
N SER A 19 -5.72 -12.87 -46.93
CA SER A 19 -5.71 -11.47 -46.49
C SER A 19 -7.13 -10.89 -46.41
N LEU A 20 -7.99 -11.16 -47.40
CA LEU A 20 -9.35 -10.62 -47.43
C LEU A 20 -10.27 -11.23 -46.36
N GLU A 21 -10.11 -12.54 -46.09
CA GLU A 21 -10.85 -13.23 -45.03
C GLU A 21 -10.45 -12.69 -43.65
N VAL A 22 -9.15 -12.54 -43.39
CA VAL A 22 -8.65 -11.93 -42.14
C VAL A 22 -9.15 -10.49 -41.96
N ILE A 23 -9.16 -9.68 -43.03
CA ILE A 23 -9.72 -8.32 -42.98
C ILE A 23 -11.22 -8.35 -42.67
N SER A 24 -11.97 -9.24 -43.31
CA SER A 24 -13.42 -9.37 -43.09
C SER A 24 -13.75 -9.82 -41.67
N LEU A 25 -13.04 -10.82 -41.14
CA LEU A 25 -13.19 -11.28 -39.75
C LEU A 25 -12.79 -10.20 -38.74
N ASN A 26 -11.73 -9.45 -39.02
CA ASN A 26 -11.34 -8.31 -38.19
C ASN A 26 -12.42 -7.23 -38.16
N LYS A 27 -13.01 -6.89 -39.31
CA LYS A 27 -14.12 -5.93 -39.38
C LYS A 27 -15.33 -6.42 -38.59
N LEU A 28 -15.72 -7.69 -38.74
CA LEU A 28 -16.81 -8.29 -37.98
C LEU A 28 -16.55 -8.24 -36.47
N SER A 29 -15.34 -8.63 -36.04
CA SER A 29 -14.91 -8.54 -34.64
C SER A 29 -15.03 -7.11 -34.10
N SER A 30 -14.57 -6.11 -34.86
CA SER A 30 -14.69 -4.71 -34.45
C SER A 30 -16.14 -4.24 -34.40
N SER A 31 -17.00 -4.69 -35.32
CA SER A 31 -18.43 -4.37 -35.29
C SER A 31 -19.14 -4.98 -34.08
N LEU A 32 -18.80 -6.22 -33.70
CA LEU A 32 -19.35 -6.85 -32.48
C LEU A 32 -18.84 -6.17 -31.21
N GLU A 33 -17.61 -5.69 -31.20
CA GLU A 33 -17.07 -4.94 -30.07
C GLU A 33 -17.82 -3.64 -29.78
N GLN A 34 -18.30 -2.94 -30.83
CA GLN A 34 -19.10 -1.71 -30.66
C GLN A 34 -20.36 -1.94 -29.83
N LEU A 35 -20.93 -3.15 -29.84
CA LEU A 35 -22.09 -3.50 -29.03
C LEU A 35 -21.83 -3.44 -27.51
N LEU A 36 -20.56 -3.45 -27.09
CA LEU A 36 -20.16 -3.31 -25.68
C LEU A 36 -19.79 -1.86 -25.31
N VAL A 37 -19.39 -1.05 -26.28
CA VAL A 37 -18.83 0.30 -26.05
C VAL A 37 -19.87 1.39 -26.26
N ASP A 38 -20.77 1.20 -27.23
CA ASP A 38 -21.76 2.19 -27.59
C ASP A 38 -22.99 2.10 -26.69
N SER A 39 -23.09 3.02 -25.73
CA SER A 39 -24.23 3.14 -24.82
C SER A 39 -25.44 3.86 -25.45
N THR A 40 -25.32 4.34 -26.70
CA THR A 40 -26.38 5.15 -27.33
C THR A 40 -27.56 4.30 -27.83
N CYS A 41 -27.35 3.01 -28.03
CA CYS A 41 -28.39 2.08 -28.47
C CYS A 41 -28.43 0.84 -27.56
N ASP A 42 -29.47 0.68 -26.75
CA ASP A 42 -29.65 -0.52 -25.89
C ASP A 42 -30.20 -1.70 -26.72
N TYR A 43 -29.32 -2.33 -27.50
CA TYR A 43 -29.62 -3.57 -28.22
C TYR A 43 -29.47 -4.84 -27.37
N SER A 44 -29.04 -4.68 -26.12
CA SER A 44 -28.76 -5.82 -25.26
C SER A 44 -30.03 -6.45 -24.71
N ASP A 45 -30.06 -7.78 -24.64
CA ASP A 45 -31.26 -8.56 -24.29
C ASP A 45 -31.14 -9.26 -22.93
N ALA A 46 -30.08 -8.98 -22.18
CA ALA A 46 -29.84 -9.37 -20.79
C ALA A 46 -28.86 -8.41 -20.11
N ASP A 47 -28.89 -8.34 -18.79
CA ASP A 47 -27.96 -7.55 -17.97
C ASP A 47 -27.19 -8.46 -17.01
N ILE A 48 -25.91 -8.17 -16.80
CA ILE A 48 -25.10 -8.76 -15.73
C ILE A 48 -24.64 -7.64 -14.80
N VAL A 49 -24.94 -7.76 -13.51
CA VAL A 49 -24.55 -6.78 -12.49
C VAL A 49 -23.24 -7.22 -11.85
N VAL A 50 -22.20 -6.39 -11.98
CA VAL A 50 -20.86 -6.61 -11.44
C VAL A 50 -20.48 -5.43 -10.57
N GLU A 51 -20.18 -5.68 -9.29
CA GLU A 51 -19.83 -4.62 -8.31
C GLU A 51 -20.84 -3.46 -8.29
N GLY A 52 -22.14 -3.77 -8.42
CA GLY A 52 -23.23 -2.78 -8.48
C GLY A 52 -23.41 -2.06 -9.81
N THR A 53 -22.51 -2.28 -10.79
CA THR A 53 -22.59 -1.70 -12.13
C THR A 53 -23.28 -2.68 -13.08
N THR A 54 -24.24 -2.19 -13.87
CA THR A 54 -24.98 -3.02 -14.84
C THR A 54 -24.26 -3.06 -16.18
N VAL A 55 -24.02 -4.26 -16.72
CA VAL A 55 -23.41 -4.49 -18.03
C VAL A 55 -24.41 -5.18 -18.94
N GLY A 56 -24.80 -4.50 -20.02
CA GLY A 56 -25.67 -5.06 -21.06
C GLY A 56 -24.96 -6.14 -21.86
N VAL A 57 -25.60 -7.30 -22.05
CA VAL A 57 -25.05 -8.44 -22.78
C VAL A 57 -26.04 -9.03 -23.78
N HIS A 58 -25.51 -9.76 -24.77
CA HIS A 58 -26.28 -10.40 -25.83
C HIS A 58 -26.26 -11.92 -25.63
N ARG A 59 -27.41 -12.50 -25.24
CA ARG A 59 -27.52 -13.93 -24.89
C ARG A 59 -27.11 -14.85 -26.03
N CYS A 60 -27.39 -14.46 -27.28
CA CYS A 60 -27.01 -15.24 -28.47
C CYS A 60 -25.49 -15.35 -28.63
N ILE A 61 -24.74 -14.28 -28.36
CA ILE A 61 -23.28 -14.26 -28.45
C ILE A 61 -22.68 -15.08 -27.31
N LEU A 62 -23.08 -14.79 -26.06
CA LEU A 62 -22.56 -15.48 -24.88
C LEU A 62 -22.89 -16.99 -24.93
N GLY A 63 -24.13 -17.34 -25.26
CA GLY A 63 -24.56 -18.73 -25.38
C GLY A 63 -23.89 -19.49 -26.53
N ALA A 64 -23.51 -18.81 -27.63
CA ALA A 64 -22.75 -19.45 -28.70
C ALA A 64 -21.28 -19.71 -28.33
N ARG A 65 -20.73 -18.94 -27.39
CA ARG A 65 -19.29 -18.94 -27.05
C ARG A 65 -18.98 -19.62 -25.72
N SER A 66 -19.99 -19.89 -24.91
CA SER A 66 -19.85 -20.49 -23.58
C SER A 66 -21.00 -21.44 -23.31
N LYS A 67 -20.65 -22.69 -22.98
CA LYS A 67 -21.63 -23.70 -22.56
C LYS A 67 -22.35 -23.32 -21.27
N PHE A 68 -21.65 -22.66 -20.36
CA PHE A 68 -22.25 -22.13 -19.12
C PHE A 68 -23.40 -21.17 -19.45
N PHE A 69 -23.14 -20.15 -20.27
CA PHE A 69 -24.16 -19.17 -20.62
C PHE A 69 -25.28 -19.78 -21.47
N TYR A 70 -24.97 -20.72 -22.35
CA TYR A 70 -25.98 -21.49 -23.08
C TYR A 70 -26.96 -22.19 -22.13
N ASP A 71 -26.45 -22.90 -21.13
CA ASP A 71 -27.26 -23.61 -20.16
C ASP A 71 -28.01 -22.66 -19.23
N LEU A 72 -27.40 -21.55 -18.82
CA LEU A 72 -28.01 -20.50 -18.02
C LEU A 72 -29.26 -19.94 -18.71
N PHE A 73 -29.12 -19.46 -19.95
CA PHE A 73 -30.22 -18.82 -20.69
C PHE A 73 -31.29 -19.81 -21.15
N ARG A 74 -30.94 -21.10 -21.28
CA ARG A 74 -31.92 -22.14 -21.63
C ARG A 74 -32.85 -22.48 -20.46
N ARG A 75 -32.34 -22.49 -19.22
CA ARG A 75 -33.14 -22.80 -18.02
C ARG A 75 -34.26 -21.79 -17.79
N GLU A 76 -34.05 -20.52 -18.13
CA GLU A 76 -35.06 -19.47 -17.95
C GLU A 76 -36.24 -19.55 -18.91
N LYS A 77 -36.11 -20.19 -20.08
CA LYS A 77 -37.25 -20.38 -20.99
C LYS A 77 -38.39 -21.21 -20.38
N GLY A 78 -38.16 -21.91 -19.26
CA GLY A 78 -39.16 -22.70 -18.54
C GLY A 78 -39.81 -21.99 -17.35
N SER A 79 -39.35 -20.81 -16.93
CA SER A 79 -39.91 -20.05 -15.80
C SER A 79 -40.71 -18.86 -16.32
N SER A 80 -42.01 -18.84 -16.01
CA SER A 80 -43.02 -17.89 -16.48
C SER A 80 -42.59 -16.41 -16.44
N GLU A 81 -42.93 -15.72 -17.52
CA GLU A 81 -42.99 -14.26 -17.77
C GLU A 81 -42.69 -13.34 -16.57
N LYS A 82 -41.43 -12.89 -16.47
CA LYS A 82 -41.16 -11.58 -15.89
C LYS A 82 -41.03 -10.59 -17.04
N GLU A 83 -41.97 -9.66 -17.15
CA GLU A 83 -41.90 -8.55 -18.12
C GLU A 83 -40.64 -7.72 -17.83
N GLY A 84 -39.58 -7.92 -18.63
CA GLY A 84 -38.34 -7.17 -18.52
C GLY A 84 -37.12 -7.91 -19.06
N LYS A 85 -36.04 -7.15 -19.27
CA LYS A 85 -34.71 -7.67 -19.58
C LYS A 85 -34.20 -8.50 -18.39
N PRO A 86 -33.82 -9.78 -18.56
CA PRO A 86 -33.32 -10.61 -17.47
C PRO A 86 -32.04 -10.01 -16.89
N LYS A 87 -31.91 -10.05 -15.56
CA LYS A 87 -30.76 -9.51 -14.83
C LYS A 87 -30.11 -10.62 -14.01
N TYR A 88 -28.80 -10.78 -14.15
CA TYR A 88 -28.02 -11.76 -13.41
C TYR A 88 -27.01 -11.05 -12.51
N CYS A 89 -26.98 -11.40 -11.23
CA CYS A 89 -25.96 -10.90 -10.32
C CYS A 89 -24.70 -11.76 -10.44
N MET A 90 -23.55 -11.13 -10.66
CA MET A 90 -22.27 -11.85 -10.80
C MET A 90 -21.93 -12.71 -9.57
N SER A 91 -22.26 -12.24 -8.36
CA SER A 91 -22.09 -12.99 -7.11
C SER A 91 -22.79 -14.35 -7.13
N ASP A 92 -23.93 -14.43 -7.79
CA ASP A 92 -24.75 -15.65 -7.82
C ASP A 92 -24.21 -16.67 -8.84
N LEU A 93 -23.38 -16.20 -9.78
CA LEU A 93 -22.74 -17.02 -10.80
C LEU A 93 -21.38 -17.56 -10.36
N LEU A 94 -20.82 -17.05 -9.25
CA LEU A 94 -19.45 -17.33 -8.81
C LEU A 94 -19.44 -18.02 -7.43
N PRO A 95 -19.23 -19.35 -7.38
CA PRO A 95 -19.39 -20.12 -6.13
C PRO A 95 -18.28 -19.92 -5.08
N TYR A 96 -17.05 -19.60 -5.48
CA TYR A 96 -15.86 -19.64 -4.61
C TYR A 96 -15.03 -18.35 -4.60
N GLY A 97 -15.51 -17.28 -5.25
CA GLY A 97 -14.69 -16.09 -5.44
C GLY A 97 -15.41 -14.96 -6.14
N LYS A 98 -14.66 -13.92 -6.51
CA LYS A 98 -15.17 -12.72 -7.17
C LYS A 98 -14.41 -12.43 -8.46
N VAL A 99 -15.07 -11.73 -9.37
CA VAL A 99 -14.48 -11.18 -10.59
C VAL A 99 -14.84 -9.69 -10.60
N GLY A 100 -13.82 -8.83 -10.61
CA GLY A 100 -14.01 -7.39 -10.64
C GLY A 100 -14.57 -6.90 -11.98
N TYR A 101 -15.10 -5.68 -11.98
CA TYR A 101 -15.70 -5.08 -13.17
C TYR A 101 -14.76 -5.08 -14.38
N GLU A 102 -13.51 -4.60 -14.23
CA GLU A 102 -12.55 -4.55 -15.33
C GLU A 102 -12.17 -5.94 -15.86
N ALA A 103 -11.96 -6.92 -14.98
CA ALA A 103 -11.65 -8.28 -15.37
C ALA A 103 -12.80 -8.89 -16.17
N PHE A 104 -14.04 -8.65 -15.72
CA PHE A 104 -15.23 -9.08 -16.45
C PHE A 104 -15.35 -8.43 -17.83
N LEU A 105 -15.06 -7.13 -17.96
CA LEU A 105 -15.09 -6.46 -19.26
C LEU A 105 -14.04 -6.99 -20.24
N ILE A 106 -12.82 -7.31 -19.77
CA ILE A 106 -11.78 -7.92 -20.61
C ILE A 106 -12.21 -9.33 -21.06
N PHE A 107 -12.74 -10.13 -20.13
CA PHE A 107 -13.30 -11.45 -20.43
C PHE A 107 -14.46 -11.36 -21.45
N LEU A 108 -15.39 -10.42 -21.23
CA LEU A 108 -16.55 -10.21 -22.09
C LEU A 108 -16.11 -9.74 -23.48
N SER A 109 -15.16 -8.82 -23.56
CA SER A 109 -14.59 -8.36 -24.83
C SER A 109 -13.98 -9.52 -25.62
N TYR A 110 -13.33 -10.48 -24.96
CA TYR A 110 -12.86 -11.70 -25.62
C TYR A 110 -14.00 -12.55 -26.18
N LEU A 111 -15.12 -12.71 -25.46
CA LEU A 111 -16.27 -13.46 -25.96
C LEU A 111 -16.85 -12.88 -27.26
N TYR A 112 -16.87 -11.55 -27.39
CA TYR A 112 -17.38 -10.86 -28.57
C TYR A 112 -16.39 -10.84 -29.74
N THR A 113 -15.10 -10.68 -29.44
CA THR A 113 -14.08 -10.40 -30.48
C THR A 113 -13.18 -11.58 -30.81
N GLY A 114 -13.10 -12.57 -29.92
CA GLY A 114 -12.09 -13.63 -29.96
C GLY A 114 -10.66 -13.14 -29.71
N LYS A 115 -10.47 -11.87 -29.33
CA LYS A 115 -9.16 -11.25 -29.09
C LYS A 115 -9.04 -10.83 -27.65
N LEU A 116 -7.93 -11.23 -27.01
CA LEU A 116 -7.66 -10.83 -25.64
C LEU A 116 -7.02 -9.44 -25.65
N LYS A 117 -7.70 -8.49 -25.00
CA LYS A 117 -7.18 -7.13 -24.80
C LYS A 117 -5.99 -7.12 -23.82
N PRO A 118 -5.09 -6.14 -23.93
CA PRO A 118 -4.07 -5.94 -22.90
C PRO A 118 -4.73 -5.67 -21.53
N SER A 119 -4.08 -6.12 -20.47
CA SER A 119 -4.52 -5.87 -19.10
C SER A 119 -4.43 -4.36 -18.81
N PRO A 120 -5.51 -3.69 -18.32
CA PRO A 120 -5.49 -2.27 -18.01
C PRO A 120 -4.54 -1.99 -16.84
N MET A 121 -3.63 -1.03 -17.02
CA MET A 121 -2.60 -0.73 -16.02
C MET A 121 -3.21 -0.27 -14.70
N GLU A 122 -4.36 0.38 -14.73
CA GLU A 122 -5.04 0.92 -13.55
C GLU A 122 -5.44 -0.16 -12.53
N VAL A 123 -5.61 -1.40 -12.97
CA VAL A 123 -5.99 -2.55 -12.13
C VAL A 123 -4.95 -3.66 -12.11
N SER A 124 -4.03 -3.69 -13.09
CA SER A 124 -3.02 -4.73 -13.23
C SER A 124 -1.60 -4.26 -12.97
N THR A 125 -1.40 -3.13 -12.30
CA THR A 125 -0.10 -2.72 -11.72
C THR A 125 -0.29 -2.25 -10.28
N CYS A 126 0.81 -2.07 -9.55
CA CYS A 126 0.78 -1.47 -8.22
C CYS A 126 1.24 -0.01 -8.27
N VAL A 127 1.02 0.75 -7.20
CA VAL A 127 1.42 2.17 -7.13
C VAL A 127 2.88 2.40 -6.71
N ASP A 128 3.60 1.33 -6.37
CA ASP A 128 5.03 1.42 -6.08
C ASP A 128 5.86 1.70 -7.34
N ASN A 129 6.47 2.89 -7.40
CA ASN A 129 7.31 3.36 -8.52
C ASN A 129 8.59 2.54 -8.73
N VAL A 130 9.05 1.80 -7.71
CA VAL A 130 10.26 0.96 -7.81
C VAL A 130 9.93 -0.42 -8.39
N CYS A 131 8.65 -0.80 -8.44
CA CYS A 131 8.24 -2.12 -8.87
C CYS A 131 8.28 -2.28 -10.40
N GLY A 132 8.98 -3.31 -10.89
CA GLY A 132 8.98 -3.68 -12.32
C GLY A 132 7.69 -4.36 -12.82
N HIS A 133 6.68 -4.52 -11.97
CA HIS A 133 5.37 -5.12 -12.26
C HIS A 133 5.40 -6.50 -12.96
N GLU A 134 6.46 -7.30 -12.78
CA GLU A 134 6.52 -8.64 -13.39
C GLU A 134 5.55 -9.65 -12.75
N ALA A 135 5.40 -9.58 -11.42
CA ALA A 135 4.60 -10.49 -10.60
C ALA A 135 4.19 -9.83 -9.27
N CYS A 136 3.79 -8.55 -9.30
CA CYS A 136 3.24 -7.91 -8.10
C CYS A 136 1.78 -8.34 -7.87
N SER A 137 1.30 -8.14 -6.63
CA SER A 137 -0.01 -8.62 -6.19
C SER A 137 -1.18 -8.20 -7.10
N PRO A 138 -1.28 -6.93 -7.58
CA PRO A 138 -2.30 -6.56 -8.58
C PRO A 138 -2.24 -7.31 -9.90
N VAL A 139 -1.04 -7.56 -10.44
CA VAL A 139 -0.85 -8.30 -11.69
C VAL A 139 -1.35 -9.74 -11.53
N ILE A 140 -0.98 -10.36 -10.41
CA ILE A 140 -1.36 -11.74 -10.07
C ILE A 140 -2.87 -11.81 -9.84
N SER A 141 -3.42 -10.93 -9.00
CA SER A 141 -4.85 -10.87 -8.68
C SER A 141 -5.70 -10.71 -9.94
N PHE A 142 -5.31 -9.81 -10.85
CA PHE A 142 -6.04 -9.62 -12.11
C PHE A 142 -6.00 -10.87 -13.01
N ALA A 143 -4.86 -11.57 -13.08
CA ALA A 143 -4.76 -12.83 -13.82
C ALA A 143 -5.54 -13.97 -13.16
N VAL A 144 -5.61 -13.99 -11.82
CA VAL A 144 -6.41 -14.92 -11.02
C VAL A 144 -7.90 -14.72 -11.31
N GLU A 145 -8.39 -13.48 -11.31
CA GLU A 145 -9.79 -13.18 -11.65
C GLU A 145 -10.14 -13.62 -13.07
N LEU A 146 -9.26 -13.37 -14.04
CA LEU A 146 -9.47 -13.80 -15.44
C LEU A 146 -9.43 -15.32 -15.59
N MET A 147 -8.52 -16.01 -14.90
CA MET A 147 -8.51 -17.47 -14.82
C MET A 147 -9.84 -17.99 -14.26
N TYR A 148 -10.27 -17.43 -13.13
CA TYR A 148 -11.48 -17.85 -12.44
C TYR A 148 -12.72 -17.67 -13.32
N ALA A 149 -12.90 -16.49 -13.94
CA ALA A 149 -13.97 -16.22 -14.89
C ALA A 149 -13.94 -17.22 -16.07
N SER A 150 -12.76 -17.47 -16.64
CA SER A 150 -12.58 -18.37 -17.78
C SER A 150 -12.97 -19.81 -17.47
N SER A 151 -12.63 -20.27 -16.27
CA SER A 151 -12.96 -21.61 -15.78
C SER A 151 -14.46 -21.76 -15.51
N ILE A 152 -15.05 -20.87 -14.69
CA ILE A 152 -16.47 -20.91 -14.32
C ILE A 152 -17.38 -20.76 -15.54
N PHE A 153 -17.06 -19.82 -16.43
CA PHE A 153 -17.83 -19.59 -17.65
C PHE A 153 -17.42 -20.51 -18.82
N GLN A 154 -16.61 -21.55 -18.56
CA GLN A 154 -16.30 -22.63 -19.50
C GLN A 154 -15.74 -22.14 -20.85
N VAL A 155 -14.69 -21.34 -20.80
CA VAL A 155 -13.94 -20.83 -21.97
C VAL A 155 -12.51 -21.44 -21.97
N PRO A 156 -12.33 -22.65 -22.52
CA PRO A 156 -11.10 -23.45 -22.34
C PRO A 156 -9.84 -22.82 -22.94
N GLU A 157 -9.98 -22.02 -23.99
CA GLU A 157 -8.86 -21.32 -24.64
C GLU A 157 -8.24 -20.30 -23.68
N LEU A 158 -9.07 -19.57 -22.94
CA LEU A 158 -8.61 -18.62 -21.93
C LEU A 158 -8.05 -19.33 -20.68
N VAL A 159 -8.65 -20.43 -20.25
CA VAL A 159 -8.10 -21.26 -19.16
C VAL A 159 -6.67 -21.67 -19.47
N SER A 160 -6.42 -22.19 -20.68
CA SER A 160 -5.09 -22.60 -21.10
C SER A 160 -4.08 -21.44 -21.10
N LEU A 161 -4.50 -20.25 -21.56
CA LEU A 161 -3.68 -19.04 -21.59
C LEU A 161 -3.32 -18.56 -20.18
N PHE A 162 -4.31 -18.40 -19.31
CA PHE A 162 -4.08 -17.90 -17.96
C PHE A 162 -3.38 -18.94 -17.10
N GLN A 163 -3.54 -20.24 -17.35
CA GLN A 163 -2.80 -21.28 -16.63
C GLN A 163 -1.30 -21.11 -16.87
N ARG A 164 -0.89 -20.94 -18.13
CA ARG A 164 0.52 -20.67 -18.47
C ARG A 164 1.01 -19.36 -17.83
N ARG A 165 0.17 -18.32 -17.82
CA ARG A 165 0.53 -17.03 -17.19
C ARG A 165 0.74 -17.17 -15.69
N LEU A 166 -0.16 -17.86 -14.98
CA LEU A 166 -0.06 -18.13 -13.56
C LEU A 166 1.16 -19.01 -13.24
N GLN A 167 1.44 -20.05 -14.04
CA GLN A 167 2.65 -20.87 -13.93
C GLN A 167 3.94 -20.01 -14.00
N ASN A 168 3.99 -19.00 -14.87
CA ASN A 168 5.13 -18.09 -14.94
C ASN A 168 5.29 -17.23 -13.67
N PHE A 169 4.19 -16.91 -12.97
CA PHE A 169 4.26 -16.19 -11.69
C PHE A 169 4.76 -17.07 -10.55
N VAL A 170 4.55 -18.38 -10.60
CA VAL A 170 5.03 -19.33 -9.58
C VAL A 170 6.54 -19.25 -9.39
N GLY A 171 7.36 -18.79 -10.34
CA GLY A 171 8.79 -18.61 -10.10
C GLY A 171 9.19 -17.25 -9.51
N LYS A 172 8.30 -16.26 -9.59
CA LYS A 172 8.65 -14.82 -9.44
C LYS A 172 7.90 -14.12 -8.32
N ALA A 173 6.70 -14.60 -8.00
CA ALA A 173 5.83 -14.00 -6.99
C ALA A 173 6.45 -14.13 -5.59
N LEU A 174 6.10 -13.23 -4.68
CA LEU A 174 6.31 -13.44 -3.25
C LEU A 174 5.50 -14.66 -2.79
N VAL A 175 5.88 -15.23 -1.65
CA VAL A 175 5.25 -16.46 -1.14
C VAL A 175 3.80 -16.22 -0.73
N GLU A 176 3.48 -15.04 -0.21
CA GLU A 176 2.12 -14.60 0.12
C GLU A 176 1.25 -14.50 -1.13
N ASP A 177 1.81 -13.98 -2.22
CA ASP A 177 1.12 -13.85 -3.50
C ASP A 177 0.88 -15.21 -4.20
N MET A 178 1.44 -16.30 -3.68
CA MET A 178 1.16 -17.66 -4.16
C MET A 178 -0.20 -18.19 -3.70
N ILE A 179 -0.70 -17.71 -2.56
CA ILE A 179 -1.97 -18.14 -1.96
C ILE A 179 -3.13 -17.95 -2.94
N PRO A 180 -3.37 -16.75 -3.52
CA PRO A 180 -4.47 -16.57 -4.48
C PRO A 180 -4.31 -17.43 -5.75
N ILE A 181 -3.07 -17.68 -6.19
CA ILE A 181 -2.79 -18.57 -7.34
C ILE A 181 -3.18 -20.01 -7.02
N LEU A 182 -2.82 -20.51 -5.84
CA LEU A 182 -3.12 -21.87 -5.40
C LEU A 182 -4.63 -22.06 -5.19
N VAL A 183 -5.30 -21.11 -4.54
CA VAL A 183 -6.75 -21.15 -4.30
C VAL A 183 -7.51 -21.22 -5.63
N VAL A 184 -7.19 -20.36 -6.59
CA VAL A 184 -7.87 -20.41 -7.90
C VAL A 184 -7.54 -21.69 -8.66
N ALA A 185 -6.29 -22.17 -8.59
CA ALA A 185 -5.88 -23.41 -9.23
C ALA A 185 -6.64 -24.62 -8.67
N PHE A 186 -6.84 -24.66 -7.35
CA PHE A 186 -7.60 -25.70 -6.66
C PHE A 186 -9.07 -25.68 -7.10
N HIS A 187 -9.75 -24.54 -7.01
CA HIS A 187 -11.16 -24.43 -7.39
C HIS A 187 -11.41 -24.67 -8.89
N CYS A 188 -10.44 -24.33 -9.73
CA CYS A 188 -10.48 -24.58 -11.17
C CYS A 188 -9.94 -25.96 -11.58
N GLN A 189 -9.57 -26.83 -10.61
CA GLN A 189 -9.09 -28.19 -10.85
C GLN A 189 -7.83 -28.27 -11.73
N LEU A 190 -6.93 -27.28 -11.62
CA LEU A 190 -5.69 -27.18 -12.39
C LEU A 190 -4.56 -27.94 -11.71
N THR A 191 -4.62 -29.27 -11.75
CA THR A 191 -3.73 -30.18 -11.00
C THR A 191 -2.24 -29.84 -11.12
N GLN A 192 -1.74 -29.58 -12.33
CA GLN A 192 -0.33 -29.23 -12.54
C GLN A 192 0.08 -27.94 -11.81
N LEU A 193 -0.78 -26.91 -11.85
CA LEU A 193 -0.51 -25.64 -11.19
C LEU A 193 -0.62 -25.77 -9.67
N VAL A 194 -1.60 -26.55 -9.18
CA VAL A 194 -1.73 -26.89 -7.75
C VAL A 194 -0.44 -27.53 -7.24
N THR A 195 0.05 -28.58 -7.90
CA THR A 195 1.29 -29.28 -7.48
C THR A 195 2.49 -28.34 -7.45
N GLN A 196 2.65 -27.46 -8.45
CA GLN A 196 3.75 -26.49 -8.49
C GLN A 196 3.67 -25.47 -7.34
N CYS A 197 2.47 -24.96 -7.05
CA CYS A 197 2.25 -24.03 -5.95
C CYS A 197 2.48 -24.71 -4.59
N VAL A 198 1.94 -25.91 -4.40
CA VAL A 198 2.11 -26.71 -3.17
C VAL A 198 3.59 -26.98 -2.91
N ASP A 199 4.35 -27.42 -3.91
CA ASP A 199 5.78 -27.69 -3.77
C ASP A 199 6.59 -26.42 -3.48
N ARG A 200 6.22 -25.27 -4.06
CA ARG A 200 6.86 -23.99 -3.74
C ARG A 200 6.57 -23.53 -2.31
N ILE A 201 5.32 -23.64 -1.86
CA ILE A 201 4.91 -23.23 -0.50
C ILE A 201 5.47 -24.19 0.55
N ALA A 202 5.53 -25.49 0.25
CA ALA A 202 6.14 -26.48 1.14
C ALA A 202 7.61 -26.13 1.44
N ARG A 203 8.34 -25.61 0.45
CA ARG A 203 9.76 -25.20 0.55
C ARG A 203 9.96 -23.76 1.05
N SER A 204 8.91 -23.01 1.31
CA SER A 204 9.00 -21.61 1.76
C SER A 204 8.96 -21.48 3.29
N ASP A 205 9.20 -20.25 3.77
CA ASP A 205 9.12 -19.82 5.16
C ASP A 205 7.71 -19.42 5.61
N LEU A 206 6.67 -19.65 4.78
CA LEU A 206 5.28 -19.34 5.14
C LEU A 206 4.87 -20.14 6.36
N ASP A 207 4.31 -19.49 7.37
CA ASP A 207 3.97 -20.15 8.63
C ASP A 207 2.76 -21.09 8.49
N ASN A 208 2.67 -22.08 9.38
CA ASN A 208 1.61 -23.09 9.35
C ASN A 208 0.22 -22.49 9.63
N ILE A 209 0.14 -21.33 10.31
CA ILE A 209 -1.12 -20.68 10.64
C ILE A 209 -1.72 -20.07 9.36
N SER A 210 -0.91 -19.33 8.60
CA SER A 210 -1.29 -18.79 7.29
C SER A 210 -1.76 -19.91 6.35
N ILE A 211 -1.04 -21.03 6.31
CA ILE A 211 -1.43 -22.22 5.53
C ILE A 211 -2.78 -22.80 6.00
N GLU A 212 -3.03 -22.89 7.30
CA GLU A 212 -4.30 -23.40 7.85
C GLU A 212 -5.49 -22.45 7.59
N LYS A 213 -5.26 -21.14 7.63
CA LYS A 213 -6.31 -20.12 7.55
C LYS A 213 -6.69 -19.76 6.13
N GLU A 214 -5.73 -19.75 5.20
CA GLU A 214 -5.92 -19.16 3.88
C GLU A 214 -6.06 -20.20 2.75
N LEU A 215 -5.70 -21.46 3.01
CA LEU A 215 -5.76 -22.53 2.00
C LEU A 215 -6.86 -23.57 2.30
N PRO A 216 -7.38 -24.25 1.26
CA PRO A 216 -8.28 -25.38 1.44
C PRO A 216 -7.68 -26.46 2.35
N HIS A 217 -8.51 -27.09 3.19
CA HIS A 217 -8.06 -28.05 4.20
C HIS A 217 -7.16 -29.16 3.63
N ASP A 218 -7.57 -29.77 2.53
CA ASP A 218 -6.83 -30.88 1.90
C ASP A 218 -5.43 -30.44 1.45
N VAL A 219 -5.34 -29.23 0.88
CA VAL A 219 -4.09 -28.62 0.41
C VAL A 219 -3.18 -28.27 1.59
N ALA A 220 -3.74 -27.72 2.67
CA ALA A 220 -3.00 -27.41 3.89
C ALA A 220 -2.42 -28.68 4.55
N VAL A 221 -3.17 -29.78 4.54
CA VAL A 221 -2.70 -31.09 5.03
C VAL A 221 -1.56 -31.61 4.16
N GLU A 222 -1.69 -31.54 2.83
CA GLU A 222 -0.65 -31.96 1.89
C GLU A 222 0.66 -31.20 2.10
N ILE A 223 0.61 -29.87 2.20
CA ILE A 223 1.79 -29.02 2.42
C ILE A 223 2.53 -29.42 3.70
N LYS A 224 1.79 -29.64 4.81
CA LYS A 224 2.40 -30.06 6.09
C LYS A 224 3.02 -31.44 6.03
N GLN A 225 2.41 -32.37 5.31
CA GLN A 225 2.98 -33.71 5.12
C GLN A 225 4.30 -33.62 4.33
N LEU A 226 4.37 -32.77 3.31
CA LEU A 226 5.61 -32.54 2.54
C LEU A 226 6.71 -31.95 3.42
N ARG A 227 6.39 -30.93 4.24
CA ARG A 227 7.34 -30.32 5.19
C ARG A 227 7.91 -31.32 6.20
N ARG A 228 7.08 -32.25 6.70
CA ARG A 228 7.52 -33.32 7.62
C ARG A 228 8.44 -34.34 6.94
N LYS A 229 8.15 -34.71 5.69
CA LYS A 229 8.99 -35.63 4.92
C LYS A 229 10.37 -35.04 4.64
N SER A 230 10.47 -33.72 4.46
CA SER A 230 11.76 -33.05 4.29
C SER A 230 12.55 -32.88 5.59
N SER A 231 11.90 -32.93 6.75
CA SER A 231 12.56 -32.75 8.06
C SER A 231 12.99 -34.06 8.72
N SER A 232 12.48 -35.22 8.28
CA SER A 232 12.79 -36.53 8.88
C SER A 232 14.21 -37.06 8.62
N ASP A 233 15.07 -36.30 7.94
CA ASP A 233 16.47 -36.67 7.69
C ASP A 233 17.43 -36.17 8.80
N GLU A 234 17.01 -35.30 9.72
CA GLU A 234 17.85 -34.75 10.80
C GLU A 234 17.09 -34.71 12.16
N GLU A 235 17.52 -35.57 13.09
CA GLU A 235 17.36 -35.52 14.56
C GLU A 235 16.01 -35.78 15.27
N ASN A 236 15.81 -37.04 15.69
CA ASN A 236 14.92 -37.45 16.77
C ASN A 236 15.56 -37.18 18.16
N ASN A 237 15.17 -36.11 18.86
CA ASN A 237 15.06 -36.06 20.35
C ASN A 237 14.56 -34.70 20.91
N THR A 238 14.46 -33.63 20.10
CA THR A 238 13.99 -32.30 20.54
C THR A 238 12.48 -32.06 20.32
N GLU A 239 11.80 -32.92 19.55
CA GLU A 239 10.43 -32.72 19.05
C GLU A 239 9.32 -32.68 20.12
N ALA A 240 9.49 -33.39 21.25
CA ALA A 240 8.41 -33.57 22.22
C ALA A 240 8.07 -32.30 23.04
N VAL A 241 9.09 -31.50 23.37
CA VAL A 241 8.92 -30.24 24.14
C VAL A 241 8.34 -29.15 23.24
N ASP A 242 8.75 -29.10 21.97
CA ASP A 242 8.25 -28.14 20.99
C ASP A 242 6.78 -28.39 20.62
N ALA A 243 6.38 -29.66 20.49
CA ALA A 243 4.99 -30.03 20.20
C ALA A 243 3.99 -29.62 21.30
N LEU A 244 4.39 -29.63 22.57
CA LEU A 244 3.55 -29.15 23.68
C LEU A 244 3.42 -27.63 23.64
N ARG A 245 4.52 -26.94 23.35
CA ARG A 245 4.56 -25.47 23.23
C ARG A 245 3.71 -24.98 22.07
N GLU A 246 3.82 -25.60 20.90
CA GLU A 246 3.00 -25.28 19.72
C GLU A 246 1.51 -25.50 20.01
N LYS A 247 1.14 -26.58 20.72
CA LYS A 247 -0.26 -26.81 21.16
C LYS A 247 -0.76 -25.74 22.11
N ARG A 248 0.07 -25.22 23.01
CA ARG A 248 -0.30 -24.12 23.92
C ARG A 248 -0.48 -22.81 23.15
N ILE A 249 0.44 -22.47 22.24
CA ILE A 249 0.31 -21.30 21.35
C ILE A 249 -0.98 -21.39 20.52
N LYS A 250 -1.27 -22.55 19.94
CA LYS A 250 -2.51 -22.78 19.18
C LYS A 250 -3.77 -22.55 20.01
N ARG A 251 -3.77 -22.92 21.29
CA ARG A 251 -4.90 -22.61 22.20
C ARG A 251 -5.08 -21.11 22.43
N ILE A 252 -3.98 -20.36 22.54
CA ILE A 252 -4.03 -18.89 22.65
C ILE A 252 -4.61 -18.28 21.37
N HIS A 253 -4.18 -18.75 20.19
CA HIS A 253 -4.74 -18.30 18.90
C HIS A 253 -6.23 -18.63 18.74
N MET A 254 -6.65 -19.81 19.18
CA MET A 254 -8.07 -20.19 19.19
C MET A 254 -8.92 -19.29 20.11
N ALA A 255 -8.37 -18.88 21.26
CA ALA A 255 -9.05 -17.93 22.15
C ALA A 255 -9.18 -16.53 21.54
N LEU A 256 -8.17 -16.10 20.75
CA LEU A 256 -8.24 -14.86 19.97
C LEU A 256 -9.28 -14.93 18.84
N ASP A 257 -9.40 -16.08 18.16
CA ASP A 257 -10.46 -16.31 17.16
C ASP A 257 -11.86 -16.24 17.76
N SER A 258 -12.02 -16.64 19.03
CA SER A 258 -13.30 -16.65 19.72
C SER A 258 -13.64 -15.34 20.44
N ASP A 259 -12.86 -14.26 20.25
CA ASP A 259 -13.03 -12.97 20.96
C ASP A 259 -13.04 -13.12 22.50
N ASP A 260 -12.31 -14.10 23.03
CA ASP A 260 -12.25 -14.40 24.48
C ASP A 260 -10.90 -14.00 25.07
N VAL A 261 -10.72 -12.69 25.28
CA VAL A 261 -9.47 -12.13 25.82
C VAL A 261 -9.27 -12.50 27.30
N GLU A 262 -10.33 -12.83 28.04
CA GLU A 262 -10.20 -13.37 29.40
C GLU A 262 -9.63 -14.79 29.39
N LEU A 263 -10.05 -15.64 28.45
CA LEU A 263 -9.43 -16.94 28.23
C LEU A 263 -7.97 -16.80 27.79
N VAL A 264 -7.64 -15.81 26.95
CA VAL A 264 -6.24 -15.48 26.64
C VAL A 264 -5.47 -15.17 27.92
N ARG A 265 -5.99 -14.30 28.80
CA ARG A 265 -5.36 -13.99 30.10
C ARG A 265 -5.17 -15.26 30.94
N LEU A 266 -6.20 -16.10 31.06
CA LEU A 266 -6.12 -17.35 31.82
C LEU A 266 -5.03 -18.28 31.26
N LEU A 267 -5.02 -18.50 29.94
CA LEU A 267 -4.02 -19.35 29.28
C LEU A 267 -2.59 -18.83 29.45
N LEU A 268 -2.39 -17.51 29.46
CA LEU A 268 -1.10 -16.89 29.75
C LEU A 268 -0.70 -17.05 31.22
N THR A 269 -1.65 -17.07 32.17
CA THR A 269 -1.36 -17.29 33.59
C THR A 269 -1.08 -18.75 33.93
N GLU A 270 -1.72 -19.69 33.24
CA GLU A 270 -1.56 -21.14 33.45
C GLU A 270 -0.36 -21.73 32.69
N SER A 271 0.24 -20.98 31.77
CA SER A 271 1.38 -21.43 30.98
C SER A 271 2.58 -20.50 31.12
N ASP A 272 3.75 -20.99 30.69
CA ASP A 272 5.01 -20.27 30.60
C ASP A 272 5.15 -19.45 29.31
N ILE A 273 4.07 -19.32 28.52
CA ILE A 273 4.07 -18.69 27.21
C ILE A 273 3.59 -17.24 27.35
N THR A 274 4.40 -16.29 26.88
CA THR A 274 4.01 -14.88 26.81
C THR A 274 3.23 -14.56 25.52
N LEU A 275 2.60 -13.37 25.44
CA LEU A 275 2.00 -12.90 24.19
C LEU A 275 3.01 -12.81 23.04
N ASN A 276 4.26 -12.45 23.35
CA ASN A 276 5.36 -12.36 22.39
C ASN A 276 5.77 -13.75 21.90
N ASP A 277 5.89 -14.72 22.80
CA ASP A 277 6.19 -16.12 22.46
C ASP A 277 5.17 -16.74 21.51
N ALA A 278 3.90 -16.35 21.67
CA ALA A 278 2.80 -16.81 20.83
C ALA A 278 2.65 -15.99 19.53
N ASN A 279 3.44 -14.94 19.31
CA ASN A 279 3.19 -13.92 18.27
C ASN A 279 1.70 -13.48 18.25
N ALA A 280 1.08 -13.39 19.43
CA ALA A 280 -0.36 -13.19 19.57
C ALA A 280 -0.83 -11.88 18.93
N LEU A 281 -0.01 -10.84 18.99
CA LEU A 281 -0.32 -9.56 18.37
C LEU A 281 -0.23 -9.63 16.83
N HIS A 282 0.76 -10.32 16.25
CA HIS A 282 0.81 -10.58 14.80
C HIS A 282 -0.39 -11.40 14.34
N TYR A 283 -0.79 -12.41 15.12
CA TYR A 283 -1.97 -13.22 14.84
C TYR A 283 -3.25 -12.36 14.84
N ALA A 284 -3.47 -11.59 15.90
CA ALA A 284 -4.64 -10.72 16.02
C ALA A 284 -4.67 -9.66 14.90
N ALA A 285 -3.52 -9.10 14.55
CA ALA A 285 -3.37 -8.16 13.45
C ALA A 285 -3.78 -8.75 12.10
N SER A 286 -3.47 -10.03 11.87
CA SER A 286 -3.79 -10.72 10.62
C SER A 286 -5.24 -11.16 10.53
N TYR A 287 -5.78 -11.76 11.60
CA TYR A 287 -7.01 -12.57 11.52
C TYR A 287 -8.17 -12.10 12.40
N CYS A 288 -7.93 -11.30 13.44
CA CYS A 288 -8.98 -10.95 14.41
C CYS A 288 -9.58 -9.56 14.15
N ASP A 289 -10.75 -9.28 14.70
CA ASP A 289 -11.38 -7.96 14.60
C ASP A 289 -10.61 -6.87 15.35
N LEU A 290 -10.88 -5.60 14.98
CA LEU A 290 -10.26 -4.43 15.61
C LEU A 290 -10.46 -4.41 17.13
N LYS A 291 -11.60 -4.92 17.62
CA LYS A 291 -11.90 -5.03 19.05
C LYS A 291 -10.87 -5.91 19.77
N VAL A 292 -10.67 -7.14 19.30
CA VAL A 292 -9.67 -8.08 19.84
C VAL A 292 -8.27 -7.47 19.77
N VAL A 293 -7.90 -6.87 18.63
CA VAL A 293 -6.60 -6.20 18.49
C VAL A 293 -6.40 -5.12 19.56
N SER A 294 -7.44 -4.31 19.79
CA SER A 294 -7.39 -3.22 20.78
C SER A 294 -7.30 -3.74 22.21
N GLU A 295 -8.03 -4.81 22.54
CA GLU A 295 -7.99 -5.45 23.86
C GLU A 295 -6.63 -6.11 24.13
N VAL A 296 -6.06 -6.81 23.14
CA VAL A 296 -4.71 -7.39 23.25
C VAL A 296 -3.66 -6.29 23.43
N LEU A 297 -3.75 -5.18 22.69
CA LEU A 297 -2.89 -4.01 22.88
C LEU A 297 -3.10 -3.31 24.23
N SER A 298 -4.29 -3.41 24.81
CA SER A 298 -4.61 -2.82 26.13
C SER A 298 -3.97 -3.56 27.28
N LEU A 299 -3.62 -4.85 27.11
CA LEU A 299 -2.88 -5.64 28.09
C LEU A 299 -1.52 -5.03 28.41
N GLY A 300 -0.88 -4.34 27.45
CA GLY A 300 0.46 -3.76 27.64
C GLY A 300 1.58 -4.80 27.84
N LEU A 301 1.31 -6.07 27.56
CA LEU A 301 2.25 -7.18 27.73
C LEU A 301 2.97 -7.59 26.44
N ALA A 302 2.52 -7.09 25.28
CA ALA A 302 3.08 -7.41 23.97
C ALA A 302 4.02 -6.29 23.49
N ASP A 303 5.16 -6.68 22.90
CA ASP A 303 6.05 -5.76 22.20
C ASP A 303 5.51 -5.51 20.79
N VAL A 304 5.11 -4.26 20.52
CA VAL A 304 4.54 -3.84 19.23
C VAL A 304 5.57 -3.82 18.10
N ASN A 305 6.86 -3.80 18.39
CA ASN A 305 7.93 -3.81 17.38
C ASN A 305 8.60 -5.19 17.26
N LEU A 306 8.05 -6.21 17.92
CA LEU A 306 8.53 -7.59 17.82
C LEU A 306 8.49 -8.06 16.36
N ARG A 307 9.60 -8.67 15.92
CA ARG A 307 9.70 -9.31 14.61
C ARG A 307 9.36 -10.79 14.72
N ASN A 308 8.49 -11.28 13.85
CA ASN A 308 8.22 -12.71 13.73
C ASN A 308 9.40 -13.43 13.05
N SER A 309 9.30 -14.76 12.87
CA SER A 309 10.33 -15.60 12.24
C SER A 309 10.74 -15.18 10.83
N ARG A 310 9.86 -14.45 10.13
CA ARG A 310 10.09 -13.94 8.76
C ARG A 310 10.69 -12.53 8.74
N GLY A 311 10.83 -11.91 9.91
CA GLY A 311 11.33 -10.54 10.06
C GLY A 311 10.25 -9.47 9.97
N TYR A 312 8.97 -9.83 10.01
CA TYR A 312 7.85 -8.88 9.98
C TYR A 312 7.48 -8.38 11.38
N THR A 313 7.34 -7.06 11.51
CA THR A 313 6.71 -6.43 12.67
C THR A 313 5.19 -6.54 12.53
N VAL A 314 4.46 -6.28 13.61
CA VAL A 314 3.00 -6.25 13.56
C VAL A 314 2.48 -5.21 12.55
N LEU A 315 3.19 -4.09 12.38
CA LEU A 315 2.81 -3.04 11.44
C LEU A 315 2.94 -3.49 9.98
N HIS A 316 3.94 -4.35 9.66
CA HIS A 316 4.03 -4.99 8.33
C HIS A 316 2.83 -5.89 8.06
N ILE A 317 2.40 -6.69 9.06
CA ILE A 317 1.22 -7.56 8.94
C ILE A 317 -0.05 -6.71 8.76
N ALA A 318 -0.21 -5.63 9.52
CA ALA A 318 -1.34 -4.72 9.36
C ALA A 318 -1.36 -4.03 7.98
N ALA A 319 -0.19 -3.69 7.44
CA ALA A 319 -0.05 -3.15 6.09
C ALA A 319 -0.49 -4.16 5.02
N MET A 320 -0.19 -5.45 5.19
CA MET A 320 -0.67 -6.52 4.31
C MET A 320 -2.19 -6.70 4.37
N ARG A 321 -2.79 -6.54 5.56
CA ARG A 321 -4.24 -6.64 5.77
C ARG A 321 -5.02 -5.47 5.16
N LYS A 322 -4.38 -4.32 4.91
CA LYS A 322 -4.98 -3.09 4.35
C LYS A 322 -6.15 -2.55 5.18
N GLU A 323 -6.05 -2.63 6.51
CA GLU A 323 -7.05 -2.05 7.41
C GLU A 323 -6.51 -0.82 8.17
N PRO A 324 -6.95 0.41 7.82
CA PRO A 324 -6.46 1.65 8.41
C PRO A 324 -6.59 1.70 9.93
N SER A 325 -7.69 1.19 10.48
CA SER A 325 -7.93 1.24 11.93
C SER A 325 -6.96 0.37 12.71
N VAL A 326 -6.57 -0.79 12.17
CA VAL A 326 -5.57 -1.68 12.78
C VAL A 326 -4.20 -1.01 12.77
N ILE A 327 -3.82 -0.39 11.65
CA ILE A 327 -2.58 0.40 11.51
C ILE A 327 -2.55 1.54 12.54
N MET A 328 -3.62 2.32 12.66
CA MET A 328 -3.70 3.43 13.62
C MET A 328 -3.56 2.95 15.07
N SER A 329 -4.21 1.85 15.45
CA SER A 329 -4.10 1.29 16.80
C SER A 329 -2.66 0.89 17.16
N MET A 330 -1.90 0.35 16.21
CA MET A 330 -0.50 -0.03 16.41
C MET A 330 0.41 1.19 16.53
N LEU A 331 0.24 2.18 15.64
CA LEU A 331 0.99 3.43 15.68
C LEU A 331 0.74 4.19 16.99
N ALA A 332 -0.51 4.24 17.46
CA ALA A 332 -0.87 4.84 18.75
C ALA A 332 -0.19 4.16 19.95
N LYS A 333 0.23 2.90 19.80
CA LYS A 333 0.96 2.12 20.82
C LYS A 333 2.48 2.11 20.61
N GLY A 334 2.99 2.93 19.69
CA GLY A 334 4.44 3.12 19.49
C GLY A 334 5.06 2.17 18.46
N ALA A 335 4.27 1.61 17.54
CA ALA A 335 4.82 0.86 16.41
C ALA A 335 5.64 1.78 15.48
N SER A 336 6.83 1.32 15.08
CA SER A 336 7.74 2.04 14.20
C SER A 336 7.34 1.86 12.73
N ALA A 337 6.96 2.98 12.07
CA ALA A 337 6.69 3.01 10.63
C ALA A 337 7.96 2.93 9.75
N LEU A 338 9.14 3.06 10.37
CA LEU A 338 10.44 3.05 9.67
C LEU A 338 11.09 1.68 9.65
N ASP A 339 10.58 0.73 10.43
CA ASP A 339 11.16 -0.61 10.49
C ASP A 339 11.08 -1.26 9.11
N LEU A 340 12.18 -1.93 8.74
CA LEU A 340 12.28 -2.65 7.48
C LEU A 340 12.19 -4.14 7.71
N THR A 341 11.49 -4.82 6.80
CA THR A 341 11.51 -6.27 6.65
C THR A 341 12.92 -6.77 6.29
N SER A 342 13.11 -8.10 6.33
CA SER A 342 14.38 -8.74 5.92
C SER A 342 14.77 -8.46 4.46
N ASP A 343 13.78 -8.24 3.59
CA ASP A 343 13.93 -7.85 2.19
C ASP A 343 13.91 -6.32 1.95
N GLY A 344 14.02 -5.52 3.01
CA GLY A 344 14.23 -4.07 2.93
C GLY A 344 12.96 -3.25 2.64
N GLN A 345 11.77 -3.81 2.82
CA GLN A 345 10.51 -3.11 2.63
C GLN A 345 10.04 -2.46 3.92
N SER A 346 9.49 -1.25 3.80
CA SER A 346 8.73 -0.62 4.88
C SER A 346 7.25 -1.00 4.79
N ALA A 347 6.50 -0.75 5.86
CA ALA A 347 5.04 -0.88 5.84
C ALA A 347 4.37 -0.09 4.70
N VAL A 348 4.87 1.12 4.39
CA VAL A 348 4.37 1.92 3.24
C VAL A 348 4.65 1.22 1.92
N SER A 349 5.85 0.68 1.72
CA SER A 349 6.21 -0.03 0.49
C SER A 349 5.31 -1.25 0.28
N ILE A 350 5.03 -2.02 1.34
CA ILE A 350 4.09 -3.14 1.30
C ILE A 350 2.71 -2.65 0.83
N CYS A 351 2.13 -1.62 1.47
CA CYS A 351 0.84 -1.08 1.03
C CYS A 351 0.87 -0.65 -0.44
N ARG A 352 1.88 0.11 -0.87
CA ARG A 352 2.02 0.56 -2.26
C ARG A 352 2.08 -0.59 -3.26
N ARG A 353 2.76 -1.69 -2.92
CA ARG A 353 2.87 -2.89 -3.77
C ARG A 353 1.57 -3.69 -3.86
N LEU A 354 0.70 -3.58 -2.87
CA LEU A 354 -0.60 -4.26 -2.85
C LEU A 354 -1.73 -3.39 -3.44
N THR A 355 -1.57 -2.07 -3.49
CA THR A 355 -2.61 -1.12 -3.93
C THR A 355 -2.58 -0.89 -5.45
N ARG A 356 -3.75 -0.94 -6.09
CA ARG A 356 -3.93 -0.63 -7.52
C ARG A 356 -3.97 0.88 -7.75
N PRO A 357 -3.47 1.41 -8.89
CA PRO A 357 -3.61 2.83 -9.22
C PRO A 357 -5.05 3.32 -9.23
N LYS A 358 -6.01 2.51 -9.69
CA LYS A 358 -7.45 2.83 -9.64
C LYS A 358 -7.92 3.13 -8.21
N ASP A 359 -7.52 2.32 -7.24
CA ASP A 359 -7.93 2.47 -5.84
C ASP A 359 -7.25 3.67 -5.18
N TYR A 360 -5.97 3.90 -5.51
CA TYR A 360 -5.20 5.02 -4.98
C TYR A 360 -5.67 6.38 -5.51
N HIS A 361 -5.98 6.46 -6.81
CA HIS A 361 -6.44 7.69 -7.45
C HIS A 361 -7.96 7.88 -7.44
N ALA A 362 -8.71 6.98 -6.77
CA ALA A 362 -10.14 7.11 -6.62
C ALA A 362 -10.49 8.49 -6.01
N LYS A 363 -11.36 9.24 -6.69
CA LYS A 363 -11.83 10.54 -6.22
C LYS A 363 -12.79 10.31 -5.05
N THR A 364 -12.49 10.92 -3.91
CA THR A 364 -13.41 10.94 -2.78
C THR A 364 -14.36 12.12 -2.96
N GLU A 365 -15.64 11.85 -3.23
CA GLU A 365 -16.67 12.90 -3.25
C GLU A 365 -16.96 13.38 -1.82
N GLN A 366 -17.48 14.59 -1.68
CA GLN A 366 -17.70 15.22 -0.38
C GLN A 366 -18.74 14.41 0.43
N GLY A 367 -18.27 13.74 1.50
CA GLY A 367 -19.09 12.90 2.38
C GLY A 367 -18.99 11.39 2.13
N GLN A 368 -18.23 10.93 1.13
CA GLN A 368 -17.94 9.51 0.93
C GLN A 368 -16.69 9.07 1.70
N GLU A 369 -16.67 7.80 2.14
CA GLU A 369 -15.50 7.20 2.78
C GLU A 369 -14.36 7.08 1.76
N ALA A 370 -13.15 7.49 2.16
CA ALA A 370 -11.96 7.35 1.32
C ALA A 370 -11.62 5.86 1.12
N ASN A 371 -11.01 5.52 -0.02
CA ASN A 371 -10.56 4.15 -0.26
C ASN A 371 -9.55 3.72 0.83
N LYS A 372 -9.80 2.56 1.45
CA LYS A 372 -9.00 2.03 2.57
C LYS A 372 -7.52 1.88 2.22
N ASP A 373 -7.21 1.42 1.01
CA ASP A 373 -5.85 1.18 0.54
C ASP A 373 -5.05 2.49 0.47
N ARG A 374 -5.69 3.54 -0.06
CA ARG A 374 -5.13 4.90 -0.07
C ARG A 374 -4.92 5.43 1.35
N LEU A 375 -5.92 5.24 2.21
CA LEU A 375 -5.85 5.72 3.59
C LEU A 375 -4.70 5.05 4.38
N CYS A 376 -4.44 3.76 4.18
CA CYS A 376 -3.30 3.06 4.78
C CYS A 376 -1.96 3.70 4.39
N ILE A 377 -1.77 3.98 3.10
CA ILE A 377 -0.57 4.63 2.57
C ILE A 377 -0.43 6.02 3.20
N ASP A 378 -1.50 6.83 3.15
CA ASP A 378 -1.48 8.20 3.67
C ASP A 378 -1.17 8.26 5.18
N ILE A 379 -1.73 7.34 5.98
CA ILE A 379 -1.48 7.26 7.43
C ILE A 379 -0.01 6.95 7.69
N LEU A 380 0.52 5.90 7.07
CA LEU A 380 1.89 5.46 7.29
C LEU A 380 2.91 6.49 6.80
N GLU A 381 2.68 7.12 5.65
CA GLU A 381 3.53 8.22 5.18
C GLU A 381 3.49 9.44 6.11
N ARG A 382 2.31 9.78 6.64
CA ARG A 382 2.20 10.85 7.65
C ARG A 382 3.01 10.52 8.89
N GLU A 383 2.98 9.27 9.36
CA GLU A 383 3.79 8.86 10.52
C GLU A 383 5.29 8.84 10.22
N MET A 384 5.71 8.37 9.04
CA MET A 384 7.12 8.45 8.63
C MET A 384 7.62 9.90 8.57
N ARG A 385 6.77 10.84 8.14
CA ARG A 385 7.06 12.29 8.16
C ARG A 385 7.09 12.87 9.58
N ARG A 386 6.24 12.38 10.48
CA ARG A 386 6.18 12.84 11.89
C ARG A 386 7.37 12.34 12.72
N ASN A 387 7.80 11.10 12.53
CA ASN A 387 8.83 10.46 13.35
C ASN A 387 9.98 9.84 12.53
N PRO A 388 10.82 10.64 11.82
CA PRO A 388 11.86 10.11 10.93
C PRO A 388 13.07 9.43 11.61
N MET A 389 13.09 9.33 12.94
CA MET A 389 14.26 8.88 13.73
C MET A 389 13.97 7.76 14.75
N ALA A 390 12.73 7.29 14.88
CA ALA A 390 12.34 6.27 15.86
C ALA A 390 13.02 4.89 15.64
N GLY A 391 13.65 4.66 14.48
CA GLY A 391 14.36 3.41 14.16
C GLY A 391 15.89 3.43 14.30
N SER A 392 16.50 4.47 14.90
CA SER A 392 17.96 4.65 14.87
C SER A 392 18.72 3.99 16.03
N ALA A 393 18.40 2.74 16.36
CA ALA A 393 19.19 1.94 17.32
C ALA A 393 20.10 0.89 16.67
N SER A 394 20.02 0.65 15.36
CA SER A 394 20.89 -0.33 14.71
C SER A 394 21.00 -0.08 13.20
N ILE A 395 22.22 -0.25 12.67
CA ILE A 395 22.61 -0.43 11.27
C ILE A 395 23.46 0.72 10.67
N THR A 396 24.71 0.35 10.38
CA THR A 396 25.73 1.05 9.60
C THR A 396 25.74 0.57 8.14
N SER A 397 25.78 1.47 7.14
CA SER A 397 26.57 1.31 5.91
C SER A 397 26.63 2.61 5.08
N HIS A 398 27.61 2.67 4.15
CA HIS A 398 28.08 3.84 3.41
C HIS A 398 27.09 4.49 2.41
N THR A 399 25.94 3.86 2.11
CA THR A 399 24.85 4.47 1.31
C THR A 399 24.14 5.62 2.03
N MET A 400 24.34 5.73 3.35
CA MET A 400 23.77 6.78 4.20
C MET A 400 24.45 8.14 4.09
N ILE A 401 25.68 8.25 3.55
CA ILE A 401 26.36 9.55 3.53
C ILE A 401 25.64 10.48 2.55
N ASP A 402 25.26 9.98 1.37
CA ASP A 402 24.52 10.79 0.39
C ASP A 402 23.08 11.07 0.85
N ASP A 403 22.40 10.09 1.48
CA ASP A 403 21.05 10.27 2.03
C ASP A 403 21.01 11.26 3.21
N LEU A 404 22.02 11.22 4.09
CA LEU A 404 22.14 12.14 5.23
C LEU A 404 22.43 13.58 4.76
N HIS A 405 23.27 13.76 3.73
CA HIS A 405 23.54 15.08 3.16
C HIS A 405 22.32 15.64 2.43
N MET A 406 21.60 14.81 1.66
CA MET A 406 20.35 15.21 0.99
C MET A 406 19.26 15.57 2.00
N LYS A 407 19.14 14.81 3.09
CA LYS A 407 18.20 15.09 4.20
C LYS A 407 18.54 16.37 4.94
N LEU A 408 19.83 16.61 5.21
CA LEU A 408 20.29 17.86 5.81
C LEU A 408 19.96 19.04 4.90
N LEU A 409 20.25 18.94 3.61
CA LEU A 409 19.97 19.97 2.61
C LEU A 409 18.47 20.27 2.51
N TYR A 410 17.62 19.24 2.51
CA TYR A 410 16.17 19.40 2.53
C TYR A 410 15.69 20.17 3.76
N LEU A 411 16.14 19.76 4.96
CA LEU A 411 15.74 20.40 6.21
C LEU A 411 16.25 21.85 6.30
N GLU A 412 17.47 22.11 5.84
CA GLU A 412 18.05 23.45 5.77
C GLU A 412 17.25 24.35 4.83
N ASN A 413 16.94 23.87 3.62
CA ASN A 413 16.15 24.62 2.66
C ASN A 413 14.74 24.90 3.19
N ARG A 414 14.08 23.91 3.78
CA ARG A 414 12.74 24.05 4.36
C ARG A 414 12.71 25.07 5.50
N VAL A 415 13.68 25.00 6.42
CA VAL A 415 13.81 25.97 7.52
C VAL A 415 14.21 27.35 6.98
N ALA A 416 15.00 27.43 5.92
CA ALA A 416 15.35 28.70 5.28
C ALA A 416 14.14 29.36 4.59
N PHE A 417 13.29 28.59 3.91
CA PHE A 417 12.02 29.08 3.38
C PHE A 417 11.06 29.52 4.48
N ALA A 418 10.96 28.74 5.55
CA ALA A 418 10.20 29.14 6.75
C ALA A 418 10.68 30.50 7.29
N ARG A 419 12.00 30.70 7.40
CA ARG A 419 12.58 31.99 7.82
C ARG A 419 12.33 33.13 6.84
N LEU A 420 12.22 32.82 5.54
CA LEU A 420 11.96 33.81 4.50
C LEU A 420 10.51 34.30 4.51
N PHE A 421 9.55 33.39 4.69
CA PHE A 421 8.13 33.71 4.64
C PHE A 421 7.55 34.10 6.01
N PHE A 422 8.05 33.54 7.10
CA PHE A 422 7.57 33.78 8.47
C PHE A 422 8.74 33.85 9.48
N PRO A 423 9.52 34.94 9.46
CA PRO A 423 10.77 35.05 10.21
C PRO A 423 10.60 34.99 11.73
N ALA A 424 9.50 35.51 12.28
CA ALA A 424 9.28 35.56 13.73
C ALA A 424 8.87 34.18 14.27
N GLU A 425 8.02 33.47 13.52
CA GLU A 425 7.50 32.15 13.84
C GLU A 425 8.55 31.07 13.66
N ALA A 426 9.33 31.14 12.58
CA ALA A 426 10.48 30.27 12.38
C ALA A 426 11.51 30.47 13.50
N LYS A 427 11.73 31.72 13.94
CA LYS A 427 12.61 32.02 15.07
C LYS A 427 12.07 31.45 16.37
N LEU A 428 10.78 31.60 16.64
CA LEU A 428 10.15 30.99 17.82
C LEU A 428 10.27 29.46 17.80
N ALA A 429 10.06 28.82 16.65
CA ALA A 429 10.19 27.38 16.50
C ALA A 429 11.63 26.91 16.73
N MET A 430 12.63 27.65 16.22
CA MET A 430 14.05 27.40 16.47
C MET A 430 14.39 27.57 17.94
N ASP A 431 13.96 28.66 18.58
CA ASP A 431 14.24 28.95 19.99
C ASP A 431 13.61 27.88 20.91
N THR A 432 12.40 27.43 20.60
CA THR A 432 11.70 26.37 21.33
C THR A 432 12.39 25.01 21.15
N ALA A 433 12.82 24.69 19.93
CA ALA A 433 13.58 23.48 19.64
C ALA A 433 14.96 23.50 20.35
N HIS A 434 15.66 24.62 20.34
CA HIS A 434 16.93 24.80 21.03
C HIS A 434 16.78 24.71 22.56
N ALA A 435 15.71 25.26 23.13
CA ALA A 435 15.40 25.13 24.55
C ALA A 435 15.13 23.66 24.97
N ALA A 436 14.38 22.91 24.14
CA ALA A 436 14.15 21.48 24.36
C ALA A 436 15.45 20.66 24.27
N THR A 437 16.32 20.99 23.31
CA THR A 437 17.60 20.30 23.10
C THR A 437 18.62 20.62 24.20
N ALA A 438 18.59 21.84 24.76
CA ALA A 438 19.43 22.25 25.89
C ALA A 438 19.01 21.58 27.22
N SER A 439 17.74 21.16 27.34
CA SER A 439 17.23 20.41 28.49
C SER A 439 17.63 18.92 28.46
N GLU A 440 17.92 18.37 27.28
CA GLU A 440 18.31 16.95 27.11
C GLU A 440 19.84 16.73 27.12
N PHE A 441 20.63 17.81 27.13
CA PHE A 441 22.10 17.73 27.10
C PHE A 441 22.76 18.78 28.00
N THR A 442 22.62 18.63 29.32
CA THR A 442 23.44 19.35 30.31
C THR A 442 24.87 18.79 30.32
N GLY A 443 25.65 19.16 29.30
CA GLY A 443 27.04 18.74 29.24
C GLY A 443 27.79 19.11 27.97
N LEU A 444 27.66 20.36 27.48
CA LEU A 444 28.63 21.04 26.60
C LEU A 444 28.15 22.48 26.39
N ALA A 445 28.44 23.36 27.35
CA ALA A 445 28.24 24.79 27.19
C ALA A 445 29.45 25.42 26.49
N ALA A 446 29.14 26.44 25.67
CA ALA A 446 30.02 27.44 25.06
C ALA A 446 30.59 27.14 23.66
N SER A 447 29.81 27.50 22.63
CA SER A 447 30.33 28.32 21.53
C SER A 447 29.28 29.34 21.11
N LYS A 448 29.54 30.61 21.45
CA LYS A 448 28.77 31.79 21.03
C LYS A 448 28.97 32.08 19.53
N GLY A 449 27.93 32.59 18.87
CA GLY A 449 27.98 33.25 17.55
C GLY A 449 27.11 32.52 16.50
N SER A 450 25.87 32.95 16.21
CA SER A 450 25.46 34.12 15.41
C SER A 450 25.96 34.10 13.96
N ASN A 451 25.05 33.83 13.02
CA ASN A 451 25.02 34.35 11.64
C ASN A 451 26.33 34.35 10.82
N GLY A 452 26.98 33.19 10.63
CA GLY A 452 28.13 33.05 9.72
C GLY A 452 27.89 32.06 8.58
N ASN A 453 28.20 32.46 7.34
CA ASN A 453 28.25 31.61 6.15
C ASN A 453 29.18 30.40 6.36
N LEU A 454 28.67 29.19 6.17
CA LEU A 454 29.40 27.93 6.43
C LEU A 454 30.14 27.42 5.19
N ARG A 455 31.21 28.12 4.82
CA ARG A 455 32.34 27.53 4.08
C ARG A 455 33.65 27.59 4.89
N GLU A 456 33.57 27.76 6.20
CA GLU A 456 34.70 27.51 7.08
C GLU A 456 34.76 26.01 7.40
N VAL A 457 35.56 25.31 6.59
CA VAL A 457 36.01 23.96 6.86
C VAL A 457 37.16 24.07 7.85
N ASP A 458 36.96 23.60 9.07
CA ASP A 458 38.05 23.43 10.03
C ASP A 458 38.87 22.21 9.60
N LEU A 459 40.08 22.46 9.07
CA LEU A 459 40.95 21.45 8.46
C LEU A 459 41.53 20.43 9.46
N ASN A 460 41.26 20.60 10.77
CA ASN A 460 41.72 19.72 11.84
C ASN A 460 40.62 18.82 12.43
N GLU A 461 39.39 18.85 11.89
CA GLU A 461 38.25 18.13 12.46
C GLU A 461 38.26 16.65 12.03
N THR A 462 38.25 15.71 13.00
CA THR A 462 38.19 14.28 12.68
C THR A 462 36.85 13.90 12.01
N PRO A 463 36.81 12.90 11.11
CA PRO A 463 35.57 12.46 10.44
C PRO A 463 34.45 12.09 11.43
N VAL A 464 34.82 11.60 12.61
CA VAL A 464 33.89 11.25 13.70
C VAL A 464 33.24 12.50 14.32
N MET A 465 34.01 13.57 14.52
CA MET A 465 33.50 14.85 15.03
C MET A 465 32.58 15.54 14.02
N GLN A 466 32.95 15.52 12.73
CA GLN A 466 32.11 16.05 11.65
C GLN A 466 30.77 15.31 11.59
N ASN A 467 30.77 13.98 11.67
CA ASN A 467 29.54 13.19 11.66
C ASN A 467 28.66 13.49 12.88
N LYS A 468 29.26 13.64 14.06
CA LYS A 468 28.55 14.00 15.30
C LYS A 468 27.90 15.40 15.21
N ARG A 469 28.60 16.36 14.60
CA ARG A 469 28.11 17.73 14.37
C ARG A 469 26.99 17.79 13.32
N LEU A 470 27.11 17.03 12.24
CA LEU A 470 26.07 16.93 11.21
C LEU A 470 24.79 16.31 11.79
N ARG A 471 24.93 15.27 12.61
CA ARG A 471 23.79 14.63 13.30
C ARG A 471 23.11 15.57 14.29
N SER A 472 23.86 16.26 15.15
CA SER A 472 23.26 17.21 16.11
C SER A 472 22.58 18.39 15.42
N ARG A 473 23.14 18.88 14.31
CA ARG A 473 22.51 19.91 13.48
C ARG A 473 21.23 19.42 12.82
N MET A 474 21.24 18.21 12.28
CA MET A 474 20.06 17.61 11.67
C MET A 474 18.94 17.43 12.70
N GLU A 475 19.28 16.96 13.91
CA GLU A 475 18.32 16.81 15.00
C GLU A 475 17.68 18.15 15.40
N ALA A 476 18.49 19.21 15.52
CA ALA A 476 17.98 20.55 15.83
C ALA A 476 17.04 21.08 14.73
N LEU A 477 17.37 20.86 13.46
CA LEU A 477 16.51 21.24 12.33
C LEU A 477 15.22 20.42 12.32
N MET A 478 15.28 19.12 12.61
CA MET A 478 14.10 18.26 12.71
C MET A 478 13.15 18.72 13.82
N LYS A 479 13.66 18.96 15.03
CA LYS A 479 12.87 19.49 16.16
C LYS A 479 12.25 20.84 15.81
N THR A 480 12.99 21.71 15.11
CA THR A 480 12.46 23.00 14.62
C THR A 480 11.29 22.79 13.66
N VAL A 481 11.43 21.87 12.71
CA VAL A 481 10.38 21.52 11.75
C VAL A 481 9.14 20.95 12.44
N GLU A 482 9.33 20.05 13.41
CA GLU A 482 8.27 19.44 14.19
C GLU A 482 7.48 20.47 15.01
N VAL A 483 8.20 21.36 15.71
CA VAL A 483 7.59 22.50 16.41
C VAL A 483 6.81 23.38 15.43
N GLY A 484 7.37 23.67 14.26
CA GLY A 484 6.68 24.40 13.19
C GLY A 484 5.37 23.74 12.76
N ARG A 485 5.35 22.42 12.59
CA ARG A 485 4.13 21.65 12.25
C ARG A 485 3.08 21.70 13.35
N ARG A 486 3.51 21.75 14.61
CA ARG A 486 2.62 21.77 15.77
C ARG A 486 1.94 23.12 15.96
N TYR A 487 2.67 24.23 15.74
CA TYR A 487 2.13 25.57 15.92
C TYR A 487 1.52 26.16 14.64
N PHE A 488 1.99 25.76 13.46
CA PHE A 488 1.57 26.28 12.16
C PHE A 488 1.33 25.12 11.17
N PRO A 489 0.27 24.31 11.39
CA PRO A 489 0.02 23.11 10.60
C PRO A 489 -0.29 23.42 9.12
N ASN A 490 -1.12 24.44 8.83
CA ASN A 490 -1.48 24.77 7.45
C ASN A 490 -0.28 25.38 6.70
N CYS A 491 0.52 26.25 7.34
CA CYS A 491 1.76 26.76 6.75
C CYS A 491 2.78 25.66 6.48
N SER A 492 2.90 24.71 7.40
CA SER A 492 3.83 23.58 7.25
C SER A 492 3.44 22.67 6.09
N GLU A 493 2.14 22.46 5.86
CA GLU A 493 1.62 21.68 4.73
C GLU A 493 1.92 22.36 3.38
N VAL A 494 1.72 23.68 3.28
CA VAL A 494 2.07 24.44 2.05
C VAL A 494 3.57 24.35 1.76
N LEU A 495 4.42 24.49 2.80
CA LEU A 495 5.86 24.34 2.62
C LEU A 495 6.27 22.92 2.22
N ASP A 496 5.64 21.89 2.77
CA ASP A 496 5.96 20.51 2.42
C ASP A 496 5.62 20.21 0.96
N LYS A 497 4.41 20.58 0.55
CA LYS A 497 3.95 20.43 -0.83
C LYS A 497 4.88 21.17 -1.80
N PHE A 498 5.32 22.37 -1.40
CA PHE A 498 6.27 23.14 -2.18
C PHE A 498 7.65 22.47 -2.31
N MET A 499 8.11 21.81 -1.25
CA MET A 499 9.39 21.08 -1.24
C MET A 499 9.34 19.77 -2.04
N GLU A 500 8.15 19.23 -2.35
CA GLU A 500 7.96 18.01 -3.16
C GLU A 500 7.99 18.29 -4.69
N ASP A 501 7.74 19.52 -5.13
CA ASP A 501 7.67 19.91 -6.56
C ASP A 501 9.05 20.10 -7.25
N ASP A 502 10.12 19.44 -6.77
CA ASP A 502 11.49 19.39 -7.31
C ASP A 502 12.04 20.71 -7.91
N LEU A 503 12.31 21.72 -7.07
CA LEU A 503 13.04 22.93 -7.47
C LEU A 503 14.08 23.36 -6.41
N PRO A 504 15.35 22.95 -6.54
CA PRO A 504 16.40 23.31 -5.58
C PRO A 504 16.83 24.79 -5.60
N ASP A 505 16.47 25.56 -6.63
CA ASP A 505 17.22 26.77 -7.02
C ASP A 505 16.45 28.10 -6.92
N LEU A 506 15.56 28.25 -5.94
CA LEU A 506 14.86 29.52 -5.72
C LEU A 506 15.66 30.57 -4.95
N PHE A 507 16.77 30.20 -4.32
CA PHE A 507 17.73 31.18 -3.79
C PHE A 507 18.44 31.99 -4.88
N TYR A 508 18.38 31.52 -6.14
CA TYR A 508 19.03 32.14 -7.29
C TYR A 508 18.00 32.49 -8.38
N LEU A 509 17.06 33.39 -8.06
CA LEU A 509 16.08 33.97 -9.00
C LEU A 509 16.71 34.57 -10.28
N GLU A 510 18.02 34.77 -10.30
CA GLU A 510 18.80 35.42 -11.37
C GLU A 510 19.55 34.43 -12.28
N LYS A 511 19.53 33.12 -12.00
CA LYS A 511 20.17 32.10 -12.85
C LYS A 511 19.15 31.40 -13.74
N GLY A 512 19.48 31.29 -15.03
CA GLY A 512 18.67 30.64 -16.05
C GLY A 512 18.34 31.56 -17.22
N THR A 513 17.66 31.03 -18.22
CA THR A 513 17.12 31.82 -19.34
C THR A 513 16.10 32.87 -18.83
N PRO A 514 15.85 33.96 -19.57
CA PRO A 514 14.85 34.96 -19.16
C PRO A 514 13.46 34.36 -18.89
N ASP A 515 13.09 33.33 -19.64
CA ASP A 515 11.83 32.60 -19.46
C ASP A 515 11.82 31.75 -18.18
N GLU A 516 12.93 31.06 -17.86
CA GLU A 516 13.09 30.35 -16.58
C GLU A 516 13.04 31.30 -15.38
N GLN A 517 13.68 32.47 -15.47
CA GLN A 517 13.63 33.48 -14.42
C GLN A 517 12.20 34.00 -14.20
N ARG A 518 11.43 34.17 -15.29
CA ARG A 518 10.03 34.58 -15.22
C ARG A 518 9.18 33.51 -14.52
N ILE A 519 9.35 32.24 -14.88
CA ILE A 519 8.65 31.10 -14.26
C ILE A 519 9.00 31.00 -12.76
N LYS A 520 10.28 31.11 -12.41
CA LYS A 520 10.75 31.08 -11.00
C LYS A 520 10.14 32.22 -10.17
N ARG A 521 10.09 33.45 -10.72
CA ARG A 521 9.46 34.60 -10.05
C ARG A 521 7.97 34.43 -9.86
N THR A 522 7.25 33.92 -10.87
CA THR A 522 5.81 33.67 -10.76
C THR A 522 5.50 32.64 -9.69
N ARG A 523 6.20 31.50 -9.68
CA ARG A 523 6.02 30.44 -8.66
C ARG A 523 6.34 30.93 -7.24
N PHE A 524 7.37 31.76 -7.09
CA PHE A 524 7.70 32.36 -5.79
C PHE A 524 6.56 33.26 -5.28
N MET A 525 5.92 34.02 -6.17
CA MET A 525 4.77 34.86 -5.80
C MET A 525 3.54 34.03 -5.44
N GLU A 526 3.25 32.97 -6.19
CA GLU A 526 2.18 32.02 -5.88
C GLU A 526 2.38 31.37 -4.50
N LEU A 527 3.59 30.87 -4.23
CA LEU A 527 3.94 30.30 -2.93
C LEU A 527 3.77 31.32 -1.81
N LYS A 528 4.23 32.56 -2.01
CA LYS A 528 4.09 33.63 -1.02
C LYS A 528 2.61 33.88 -0.69
N GLU A 529 1.74 33.88 -1.70
CA GLU A 529 0.31 34.03 -1.49
C GLU A 529 -0.32 32.82 -0.77
N ASP A 530 0.05 31.60 -1.17
CA ASP A 530 -0.43 30.37 -0.53
C ASP A 530 -0.03 30.31 0.95
N VAL A 531 1.23 30.62 1.26
CA VAL A 531 1.71 30.66 2.65
C VAL A 531 1.01 31.76 3.43
N GLN A 532 0.77 32.94 2.85
CA GLN A 532 0.05 34.02 3.54
C GLN A 532 -1.41 33.64 3.84
N ARG A 533 -2.08 32.94 2.92
CA ARG A 533 -3.43 32.39 3.13
C ARG A 533 -3.42 31.35 4.26
N ALA A 534 -2.49 30.40 4.20
CA ALA A 534 -2.33 29.37 5.23
C ALA A 534 -2.03 29.96 6.61
N PHE A 535 -1.18 30.99 6.68
CA PHE A 535 -0.84 31.67 7.93
C PHE A 535 -2.04 32.37 8.56
N THR A 536 -2.87 33.00 7.72
CA THR A 536 -4.11 33.64 8.19
C THR A 536 -5.07 32.61 8.80
N LYS A 537 -5.11 31.40 8.21
CA LYS A 537 -5.89 30.27 8.70
C LYS A 537 -5.34 29.72 10.01
N ASP A 538 -4.02 29.49 10.11
CA ASP A 538 -3.36 29.06 11.35
C ASP A 538 -3.62 30.05 12.49
N LYS A 539 -3.48 31.37 12.24
CA LYS A 539 -3.75 32.41 13.24
C LYS A 539 -5.22 32.43 13.69
N ALA A 540 -6.16 32.20 12.77
CA ALA A 540 -7.59 32.13 13.09
C ALA A 540 -7.90 30.90 13.96
N GLU A 541 -7.29 29.76 13.69
CA GLU A 541 -7.45 28.52 14.48
C GLU A 541 -6.84 28.65 15.88
N ILE A 542 -5.65 29.25 16.00
CA ILE A 542 -5.01 29.52 17.30
C ILE A 542 -5.88 30.45 18.15
N ASN A 543 -6.40 31.55 17.57
CA ASN A 543 -7.28 32.47 18.31
C ASN A 543 -8.60 31.80 18.74
N ARG A 544 -9.12 30.84 17.96
CA ARG A 544 -10.31 30.07 18.31
C ARG A 544 -10.05 29.10 19.46
N SER A 545 -8.86 28.49 19.51
CA SER A 545 -8.42 27.63 20.61
C SER A 545 -8.10 28.41 21.90
N GLY A 546 -7.54 29.62 21.81
CA GLY A 546 -7.25 30.48 22.97
C GLY A 546 -8.48 31.09 23.65
N LEU A 547 -9.61 31.19 22.94
CA LEU A 547 -10.89 31.66 23.49
C LEU A 547 -11.70 30.55 24.20
N SER A 548 -11.22 29.31 24.16
CA SER A 548 -11.91 28.16 24.77
C SER A 548 -11.38 27.77 26.16
N SER A 549 -10.43 28.54 26.72
CA SER A 549 -9.83 28.29 28.04
C SER A 549 -9.95 29.50 28.97
N SER A 550 -11.18 30.00 29.19
CA SER A 550 -11.45 30.98 30.26
C SER A 550 -12.83 30.77 30.88
N SER A 551 -12.86 29.88 31.87
CA SER A 551 -13.83 29.79 32.97
C SER A 551 -13.10 28.95 34.04
N SER A 552 -12.80 29.35 35.28
CA SER A 552 -13.48 30.26 36.19
C SER A 552 -12.53 30.53 37.37
N SER A 553 -12.43 31.77 37.89
CA SER A 553 -12.30 32.00 39.34
C SER A 553 -12.48 33.48 39.67
N SER A 554 -13.35 33.70 40.64
CA SER A 554 -13.95 34.93 41.15
C SER A 554 -13.06 35.80 42.07
N SER A 555 -13.52 37.05 42.27
CA SER A 555 -13.31 37.94 43.44
C SER A 555 -12.07 38.86 43.32
N LEU A 556 -12.05 40.18 43.63
CA LEU A 556 -12.83 41.07 44.49
C LEU A 556 -12.82 42.54 43.95
N LYS A 557 -13.73 43.34 44.51
CA LYS A 557 -14.03 44.76 44.24
C LYS A 557 -12.89 45.73 44.62
N ASP A 558 -12.79 46.82 43.84
CA ASP A 558 -12.81 48.25 44.21
C ASP A 558 -12.21 49.03 43.02
N GLY A 559 -12.81 50.05 42.42
CA GLY A 559 -13.56 51.17 42.99
C GLY A 559 -12.68 52.43 42.87
N ILE A 560 -13.18 53.45 42.15
CA ILE A 560 -12.72 54.87 42.13
C ILE A 560 -11.83 55.31 40.94
N SER A 561 -12.54 55.74 39.90
CA SER A 561 -12.48 57.03 39.22
C SER A 561 -11.19 57.87 39.11
N ASN A 562 -11.02 58.36 37.88
CA ASN A 562 -10.82 59.76 37.48
C ASN A 562 -9.42 60.26 37.05
N LYS A 563 -9.48 60.80 35.83
CA LYS A 563 -8.80 61.98 35.25
C LYS A 563 -7.35 61.79 34.76
N LEU A 564 -7.13 61.90 33.45
CA LEU A 564 -7.04 63.12 32.61
C LEU A 564 -5.71 63.87 32.76
N ARG A 565 -5.02 63.96 31.60
CA ARG A 565 -4.04 64.94 31.08
C ARG A 565 -2.68 64.31 30.81
N LYS A 566 -2.38 63.98 29.54
CA LYS A 566 -1.94 64.86 28.44
C LYS A 566 -0.58 65.51 28.74
N LEU A 567 0.44 65.13 27.97
CA LEU A 567 0.90 65.92 26.83
C LEU A 567 1.31 64.97 25.70
#